data_AF-G4TZB7-F1
#
_entry.id   AF-G4TZB7-F1
#
_cell.length_a   1.000
_cell.length_b   1.000
_cell.length_c   1.000
_cell.angle_alpha   90.00
_cell.angle_beta   90.00
_cell.angle_gamma   90.00
#
_symmetry.space_group_name_H-M   'P 1'
#
loop_
_entity.id
_entity.type
_entity.pdbx_description
1 polymer ?
#
loop_
_entity_poly.entity_id
_entity_poly.type
_entity_poly.pdbx_seq_one_letter_code
_entity_poly.pdbx_strand_id
1 'polypeptide(L)'
;MDPQLKGCIVDLVLQVELLWPSRWSILKLFYFQNQALCTTFTMMSAQQFITMKIMSDSFCTFNLIGVGIATFISLPMCNSMLLERTRALVGSERPILDAVLVAYFFLSYTITGVLIMTSLQFRNKIFFSPTIRICSAAIHPKEMELIWICPMLFETTVFVITTIRIYQTREPSGACFSSRLFSILFRDGVYYCVSNSSSAHGILSHRTPNYLVHLYGHIHPLGDHVRRLLSTPTQFNKSKELIVHL
;
A
#
# COMPACT_ATOMS: atom_id res chain seq x y z
N MET A 1 21.07 0.15 -21.44
CA MET A 1 19.84 0.66 -20.81
C MET A 1 18.98 -0.52 -20.41
N ASP A 2 18.72 -0.68 -19.12
CA ASP A 2 17.99 -1.82 -18.56
C ASP A 2 16.54 -1.89 -19.10
N PRO A 3 16.05 -3.06 -19.55
CA PRO A 3 14.66 -3.22 -19.99
C PRO A 3 13.63 -2.88 -18.90
N GLN A 4 14.00 -3.00 -17.61
CA GLN A 4 13.20 -2.55 -16.47
C GLN A 4 12.98 -1.03 -16.48
N LEU A 5 14.02 -0.26 -16.81
CA LEU A 5 13.97 1.20 -16.79
C LEU A 5 13.04 1.76 -17.89
N LYS A 6 13.01 1.11 -19.05
CA LYS A 6 12.08 1.48 -20.15
C LYS A 6 10.61 1.28 -19.75
N GLY A 7 10.30 0.23 -19.00
CA GLY A 7 8.94 -0.03 -18.50
C GLY A 7 8.43 1.06 -17.58
N CYS A 8 9.26 1.52 -16.63
CA CYS A 8 8.89 2.58 -15.69
C CYS A 8 8.64 3.93 -16.36
N ILE A 9 9.44 4.30 -17.37
CA ILE A 9 9.28 5.59 -18.07
C ILE A 9 7.96 5.63 -18.85
N VAL A 10 7.60 4.54 -19.53
CA VAL A 10 6.35 4.46 -20.29
C VAL A 10 5.13 4.53 -19.37
N ASP A 11 5.19 3.88 -18.20
CA ASP A 11 4.09 3.93 -17.23
C ASP A 11 3.88 5.35 -16.69
N LEU A 12 4.97 6.07 -16.40
CA LEU A 12 4.91 7.45 -15.92
C LEU A 12 4.28 8.40 -16.97
N VAL A 13 4.69 8.27 -18.24
CA VAL A 13 4.16 9.08 -19.34
C VAL A 13 2.67 8.80 -19.56
N LEU A 14 2.28 7.52 -19.52
CA LEU A 14 0.88 7.13 -19.72
C LEU A 14 -0.01 7.62 -18.56
N GLN A 15 0.49 7.55 -17.32
CA GLN A 15 -0.23 8.09 -16.17
C GLN A 15 -0.43 9.60 -16.28
N VAL A 16 0.61 10.34 -16.67
CA VAL A 16 0.49 11.79 -16.89
C VAL A 16 -0.54 12.06 -18.00
N GLU A 17 -0.42 11.41 -19.15
CA GLU A 17 -1.28 11.66 -20.30
C GLU A 17 -2.75 11.31 -20.05
N LEU A 18 -3.04 10.25 -19.27
CA LEU A 18 -4.40 9.87 -18.93
C LEU A 18 -5.02 10.78 -17.84
N LEU A 19 -4.20 11.26 -16.90
CA LEU A 19 -4.67 12.08 -15.78
C LEU A 19 -4.78 13.57 -16.17
N TRP A 20 -3.95 14.05 -17.11
CA TRP A 20 -3.81 15.48 -17.41
C TRP A 20 -5.01 16.15 -18.10
N PRO A 21 -5.77 15.54 -19.04
CA PRO A 21 -6.78 16.29 -19.80
C PRO A 21 -8.04 16.64 -19.00
N SER A 22 -8.23 16.07 -17.81
CA SER A 22 -9.36 16.43 -16.94
C SER A 22 -9.21 17.84 -16.36
N ARG A 23 -10.32 18.59 -16.23
CA ARG A 23 -10.36 19.88 -15.52
C ARG A 23 -9.79 19.71 -14.10
N TRP A 24 -9.23 20.77 -13.51
CA TRP A 24 -8.65 20.75 -12.16
C TRP A 24 -9.63 20.13 -11.15
N SER A 25 -9.42 18.85 -10.84
CA SER A 25 -10.20 18.09 -9.87
C SER A 25 -9.47 18.11 -8.54
N ILE A 26 -10.23 18.10 -7.44
CA ILE A 26 -9.72 17.96 -6.06
C ILE A 26 -8.74 16.77 -5.96
N LEU A 27 -8.99 15.71 -6.73
CA LEU A 27 -8.12 14.53 -6.78
C LEU A 27 -6.69 14.85 -7.24
N LYS A 28 -6.52 15.78 -8.20
CA LYS A 28 -5.19 16.18 -8.68
C LYS A 28 -4.42 16.93 -7.58
N LEU A 29 -5.11 17.80 -6.85
CA LEU A 29 -4.50 18.54 -5.75
C LEU A 29 -4.00 17.59 -4.67
N PHE A 30 -4.83 16.62 -4.26
CA PHE A 30 -4.43 15.60 -3.28
C PHE A 30 -3.27 14.73 -3.78
N TYR A 31 -3.27 14.35 -5.05
CA TYR A 31 -2.16 13.61 -5.63
C TYR A 31 -0.84 14.39 -5.56
N PHE A 32 -0.84 15.66 -5.98
CA PHE A 32 0.37 16.50 -5.94
C PHE A 32 0.83 16.75 -4.51
N GLN A 33 -0.09 17.03 -3.59
CA GLN A 33 0.23 17.24 -2.18
C GLN A 33 0.85 15.98 -1.57
N ASN A 34 0.26 14.81 -1.80
CA ASN A 34 0.78 13.54 -1.33
C ASN A 34 2.18 13.26 -1.89
N GLN A 35 2.36 13.44 -3.20
CA GLN A 35 3.65 13.24 -3.85
C GLN A 35 4.73 14.18 -3.30
N ALA A 36 4.40 15.46 -3.10
CA ALA A 36 5.33 16.45 -2.56
C ALA A 36 5.71 16.11 -1.12
N LEU A 37 4.74 15.74 -0.27
CA LEU A 37 4.98 15.33 1.11
C LEU A 37 5.87 14.09 1.18
N CYS A 38 5.49 13.01 0.50
CA CYS A 38 6.26 11.76 0.48
C CYS A 38 7.68 11.98 -0.03
N THR A 39 7.86 12.74 -1.11
CA THR A 39 9.19 13.04 -1.67
C THR A 39 10.02 13.84 -0.66
N THR A 40 9.46 14.88 -0.06
CA THR A 40 10.16 15.74 0.89
C THR A 40 10.62 14.97 2.12
N PHE A 41 9.73 14.18 2.75
CA PHE A 41 10.08 13.40 3.94
C PHE A 41 11.01 12.24 3.64
N THR A 42 10.89 11.61 2.47
CA THR A 42 11.83 10.56 2.04
C THR A 42 13.21 11.14 1.79
N MET A 43 13.32 12.29 1.12
CA MET A 43 14.59 12.99 0.92
C MET A 43 15.21 13.42 2.25
N MET A 44 14.41 13.97 3.16
CA MET A 44 14.86 14.36 4.50
C MET A 44 15.36 13.15 5.29
N SER A 45 14.65 12.02 5.23
CA SER A 45 15.07 10.77 5.87
C SER A 45 16.34 10.19 5.24
N ALA A 46 16.45 10.21 3.90
CA ALA A 46 17.65 9.77 3.20
C ALA A 46 18.87 10.63 3.54
N GLN A 47 18.69 11.94 3.66
CA GLN A 47 19.76 12.87 4.06
C GLN A 47 20.30 12.55 5.47
N GLN A 48 19.47 12.05 6.39
CA GLN A 48 19.94 11.62 7.71
C GLN A 48 20.91 10.44 7.60
N PHE A 49 20.60 9.46 6.75
CA PHE A 49 21.48 8.30 6.54
C PHE A 49 22.80 8.68 5.86
N ILE A 50 22.78 9.62 4.91
CA ILE A 50 23.99 10.03 4.18
C ILE A 50 24.91 10.90 5.04
N THR A 51 24.34 11.88 5.76
CA THR A 51 25.13 12.95 6.35
C THR A 51 25.90 12.50 7.59
N MET A 52 25.44 11.46 8.30
CA MET A 52 26.03 10.90 9.54
C MET A 52 26.42 11.94 10.63
N LYS A 53 25.98 13.19 10.52
CA LYS A 53 26.26 14.26 11.48
C LYS A 53 25.37 14.10 12.70
N ILE A 54 25.89 14.50 13.86
CA ILE A 54 25.13 14.58 15.11
C ILE A 54 24.00 15.60 14.90
N MET A 55 22.76 15.15 15.10
CA MET A 55 21.55 15.97 14.96
C MET A 55 21.05 16.36 16.35
N SER A 56 20.40 17.52 16.45
CA SER A 56 19.70 17.95 17.67
C SER A 56 18.48 17.07 17.94
N ASP A 57 18.20 16.78 19.22
CA ASP A 57 16.98 16.07 19.64
C ASP A 57 15.70 16.77 19.20
N SER A 58 15.71 18.12 19.12
CA SER A 58 14.59 18.91 18.62
C SER A 58 14.31 18.63 17.15
N PHE A 59 15.37 18.52 16.32
CA PHE A 59 15.23 18.16 14.91
C PHE A 59 14.70 16.74 14.75
N CYS A 60 15.17 15.83 15.61
CA CYS A 60 14.74 14.45 15.61
C CYS A 60 13.24 14.30 15.93
N THR A 61 12.79 15.00 16.95
CA THR A 61 11.38 15.08 17.36
C THR A 61 10.52 15.66 16.24
N PHE A 62 10.96 16.78 15.65
CA PHE A 62 10.26 17.42 14.54
C PHE A 62 10.14 16.49 13.32
N ASN A 63 11.24 15.83 12.92
CA ASN A 63 11.23 14.94 11.77
C ASN A 63 10.31 13.73 12.00
N LEU A 64 10.43 13.05 13.15
CA LEU A 64 9.64 11.85 13.44
C LEU A 64 8.14 12.15 13.55
N ILE A 65 7.77 13.25 14.22
CA ILE A 65 6.37 13.72 14.27
C ILE A 65 5.89 14.16 12.88
N GLY A 66 6.72 14.88 12.13
CA GLY A 66 6.42 15.34 10.78
C GLY A 66 6.12 14.18 9.83
N VAL A 67 6.97 13.14 9.82
CA VAL A 67 6.74 11.92 9.05
C VAL A 67 5.44 11.23 9.47
N GLY A 68 5.16 11.15 10.76
CA GLY A 68 3.91 10.57 11.27
C GLY A 68 2.67 11.32 10.78
N ILE A 69 2.67 12.65 10.88
CA ILE A 69 1.56 13.50 10.41
C ILE A 69 1.42 13.43 8.89
N ALA A 70 2.53 13.52 8.15
CA ALA A 70 2.52 13.42 6.71
C ALA A 70 1.97 12.07 6.24
N THR A 71 2.37 10.99 6.91
CA THR A 71 1.86 9.65 6.61
C THR A 71 0.38 9.51 6.94
N PHE A 72 -0.06 10.11 8.06
CA PHE A 72 -1.47 10.14 8.43
C PHE A 72 -2.34 10.89 7.42
N ILE A 73 -1.81 11.92 6.75
CA ILE A 73 -2.52 12.66 5.71
C ILE A 73 -2.45 11.90 4.37
N SER A 74 -1.32 11.29 4.03
CA SER A 74 -1.14 10.55 2.79
C SER A 74 -2.01 9.30 2.70
N LEU A 75 -2.13 8.55 3.79
CA LEU A 75 -2.90 7.30 3.82
C LEU A 75 -4.38 7.49 3.43
N PRO A 76 -5.18 8.39 4.03
CA PRO A 76 -6.57 8.61 3.64
C PRO A 76 -6.69 9.18 2.23
N MET A 77 -5.72 9.98 1.76
CA MET A 77 -5.69 10.42 0.36
C MET A 77 -5.53 9.25 -0.60
N CYS A 78 -4.57 8.35 -0.36
CA CYS A 78 -4.40 7.14 -1.17
C CYS A 78 -5.65 6.24 -1.12
N ASN A 79 -6.19 6.01 0.08
CA ASN A 79 -7.31 5.11 0.29
C ASN A 79 -8.63 5.68 -0.24
N SER A 80 -8.84 7.00 -0.21
CA SER A 80 -9.99 7.61 -0.89
C SER A 80 -9.93 7.44 -2.40
N MET A 81 -8.75 7.53 -3.02
CA MET A 81 -8.57 7.27 -4.45
C MET A 81 -8.86 5.80 -4.81
N LEU A 82 -8.45 4.86 -3.97
CA LEU A 82 -8.81 3.44 -4.13
C LEU A 82 -10.31 3.20 -3.95
N LEU A 83 -10.92 3.89 -2.99
CA LEU A 83 -12.36 3.81 -2.73
C LEU A 83 -13.18 4.30 -3.93
N GLU A 84 -12.84 5.45 -4.51
CA GLU A 84 -13.51 5.98 -5.72
C GLU A 84 -13.40 5.02 -6.91
N ARG A 85 -12.23 4.40 -7.11
CA ARG A 85 -12.04 3.37 -8.16
C ARG A 85 -12.91 2.13 -7.90
N THR A 86 -12.98 1.71 -6.64
CA THR A 86 -13.81 0.58 -6.22
C THR A 86 -15.29 0.88 -6.44
N ARG A 87 -15.72 2.10 -6.13
CA ARG A 87 -17.09 2.59 -6.34
C ARG A 87 -17.46 2.60 -7.82
N ALA A 88 -16.58 3.09 -8.68
CA ALA A 88 -16.76 3.07 -10.11
C ALA A 88 -16.89 1.63 -10.66
N LEU A 89 -16.14 0.67 -10.09
CA LEU A 89 -16.17 -0.73 -10.50
C LEU A 89 -17.39 -1.50 -9.99
N VAL A 90 -17.82 -1.24 -8.74
CA VAL A 90 -18.97 -1.91 -8.13
C VAL A 90 -20.28 -1.51 -8.83
N GLY A 91 -20.31 -0.33 -9.45
CA GLY A 91 -21.48 0.18 -10.15
C GLY A 91 -22.56 0.68 -9.18
N SER A 92 -23.56 1.37 -9.75
CA SER A 92 -24.65 2.01 -8.98
C SER A 92 -25.62 1.01 -8.34
N GLU A 93 -25.57 -0.27 -8.71
CA GLU A 93 -26.57 -1.27 -8.33
C GLU A 93 -26.51 -1.69 -6.85
N ARG A 94 -25.43 -1.38 -6.12
CA ARG A 94 -25.25 -1.78 -4.71
C ARG A 94 -24.95 -0.59 -3.78
N PRO A 95 -25.90 0.33 -3.59
CA PRO A 95 -25.70 1.52 -2.75
C PRO A 95 -25.38 1.17 -1.28
N ILE A 96 -25.85 0.03 -0.79
CA ILE A 96 -25.58 -0.44 0.57
C ILE A 96 -24.09 -0.74 0.76
N LEU A 97 -23.45 -1.38 -0.23
CA LEU A 97 -22.03 -1.75 -0.13
C LEU A 97 -21.15 -0.48 -0.15
N ASP A 98 -21.51 0.49 -0.98
CA ASP A 98 -20.86 1.80 -1.03
C ASP A 98 -20.95 2.52 0.33
N ALA A 99 -22.16 2.59 0.91
CA ALA A 99 -22.35 3.19 2.22
C ALA A 99 -21.54 2.50 3.33
N VAL A 100 -21.49 1.15 3.32
CA VAL A 100 -20.69 0.38 4.28
C VAL A 100 -19.19 0.63 4.11
N LEU A 101 -18.68 0.70 2.87
CA LEU A 101 -17.27 1.00 2.62
C LEU A 101 -16.89 2.40 3.08
N VAL A 102 -17.73 3.40 2.80
CA VAL A 102 -17.53 4.79 3.25
C VAL A 102 -17.57 4.87 4.77
N ALA A 103 -18.54 4.23 5.42
CA ALA A 103 -18.60 4.18 6.88
C ALA A 103 -17.37 3.49 7.48
N TYR A 104 -16.92 2.39 6.88
CA TYR A 104 -15.72 1.67 7.30
C TYR A 104 -14.45 2.50 7.13
N PHE A 105 -14.34 3.27 6.04
CA PHE A 105 -13.27 4.25 5.84
C PHE A 105 -13.23 5.24 7.01
N PHE A 106 -14.32 5.96 7.28
CA PHE A 106 -14.35 6.96 8.35
C PHE A 106 -14.08 6.36 9.73
N LEU A 107 -14.61 5.17 10.02
CA LEU A 107 -14.36 4.47 11.28
C LEU A 107 -12.87 4.13 11.44
N SER A 108 -12.25 3.53 10.41
CA SER A 108 -10.84 3.16 10.44
C SER A 108 -9.92 4.36 10.66
N TYR A 109 -10.20 5.50 10.02
CA TYR A 109 -9.41 6.72 10.14
C TYR A 109 -9.68 7.49 11.43
N THR A 110 -10.88 7.39 11.99
CA THR A 110 -11.19 7.96 13.30
C THR A 110 -10.42 7.22 14.40
N ILE A 111 -10.41 5.88 14.36
CA ILE A 111 -9.62 5.06 15.29
C ILE A 111 -8.13 5.40 15.15
N THR A 112 -7.63 5.46 13.91
CA THR A 112 -6.22 5.81 13.62
C THR A 112 -5.87 7.21 14.15
N GLY A 113 -6.76 8.19 13.95
CA GLY A 113 -6.58 9.56 14.43
C GLY A 113 -6.53 9.63 15.96
N VAL A 114 -7.40 8.91 16.67
CA VAL A 114 -7.36 8.81 18.13
C VAL A 114 -6.04 8.19 18.60
N LEU A 115 -5.60 7.10 17.96
CA LEU A 115 -4.32 6.46 18.30
C LEU A 115 -3.13 7.41 18.08
N ILE A 116 -3.13 8.22 17.01
CA ILE A 116 -2.09 9.22 16.78
C ILE A 116 -2.13 10.33 17.84
N MET A 117 -3.32 10.80 18.23
CA MET A 117 -3.42 11.80 19.29
C MET A 117 -2.87 11.26 20.63
N THR A 118 -3.09 9.97 20.92
CA THR A 118 -2.45 9.33 22.08
C THR A 118 -0.94 9.17 21.91
N SER A 119 -0.45 8.90 20.70
CA SER A 119 0.99 8.74 20.43
C SER A 119 1.77 10.05 20.62
N LEU A 120 1.15 11.20 20.38
CA LEU A 120 1.75 12.53 20.62
C LEU A 120 2.13 12.77 22.09
N GLN A 121 1.51 12.07 23.05
CA GLN A 121 1.89 12.16 24.46
C GLN A 121 3.30 11.59 24.71
N PHE A 122 3.79 10.70 23.85
CA PHE A 122 5.11 10.09 23.97
C PHE A 122 6.22 10.89 23.29
N ARG A 123 5.92 12.09 22.75
CA ARG A 123 6.92 12.94 22.07
C ARG A 123 8.17 13.23 22.90
N ASN A 124 8.02 13.32 24.22
CA ASN A 124 9.12 13.62 25.15
C ASN A 124 10.07 12.42 25.36
N LYS A 125 9.81 11.26 24.72
CA LYS A 125 10.63 10.04 24.80
C LYS A 125 11.45 9.79 23.53
N ILE A 126 11.41 10.72 22.58
CA ILE A 126 12.22 10.68 21.35
C ILE A 126 13.60 11.25 21.68
N PHE A 127 14.65 10.54 21.30
CA PHE A 127 16.04 10.96 21.50
C PHE A 127 16.90 10.56 20.30
N PHE A 128 17.97 11.31 20.05
CA PHE A 128 18.99 10.92 19.08
C PHE A 128 19.92 9.88 19.71
N SER A 129 20.02 8.70 19.09
CA SER A 129 20.93 7.66 19.58
C SER A 129 22.29 7.77 18.88
N PRO A 130 23.37 8.16 19.58
CA PRO A 130 24.68 8.37 18.97
C PRO A 130 25.31 7.06 18.47
N THR A 131 24.96 5.91 19.08
CA THR A 131 25.48 4.59 18.74
C THR A 131 25.04 4.13 17.35
N ILE A 132 23.75 4.30 17.05
CA ILE A 132 23.14 3.88 15.77
C ILE A 132 22.98 5.05 14.80
N ARG A 133 23.28 6.28 15.22
CA ARG A 133 23.18 7.53 14.44
C ARG A 133 21.81 7.73 13.80
N ILE A 134 20.75 7.28 14.46
CA ILE A 134 19.36 7.47 14.03
C ILE A 134 18.52 8.06 15.15
N CYS A 135 17.41 8.66 14.71
CA CYS A 135 16.31 9.02 15.59
C CYS A 135 15.64 7.77 16.15
N SER A 136 15.53 7.69 17.48
CA SER A 136 14.91 6.57 18.15
C SER A 136 13.96 7.03 19.26
N ALA A 137 13.10 6.12 19.70
CA ALA A 137 12.23 6.32 20.84
C ALA A 137 12.59 5.30 21.91
N ALA A 138 12.68 5.73 23.17
CA ALA A 138 13.13 4.86 24.27
C ALA A 138 12.15 3.74 24.58
N ILE A 139 10.89 3.99 24.24
CA ILE A 139 9.77 3.11 24.50
C ILE A 139 9.07 2.95 23.16
N HIS A 140 8.93 1.70 22.72
CA HIS A 140 8.09 1.35 21.59
C HIS A 140 6.74 0.88 22.12
N PRO A 141 5.74 1.76 22.28
CA PRO A 141 4.41 1.35 22.73
C PRO A 141 3.84 0.30 21.76
N LYS A 142 3.15 -0.71 22.28
CA LYS A 142 2.47 -1.71 21.43
C LYS A 142 1.38 -1.07 20.58
N GLU A 143 0.87 0.06 21.05
CA GLU A 143 -0.11 0.91 20.43
C GLU A 143 0.40 1.52 19.13
N MET A 144 1.73 1.71 18.97
CA MET A 144 2.30 2.24 17.74
C MET A 144 2.11 1.29 16.55
N GLU A 145 2.12 -0.02 16.79
CA GLU A 145 1.86 -1.02 15.74
C GLU A 145 0.38 -1.00 15.31
N LEU A 146 -0.54 -0.78 16.26
CA LEU A 146 -1.98 -0.73 15.99
C LEU A 146 -2.37 0.42 15.03
N ILE A 147 -1.62 1.53 15.04
CA ILE A 147 -1.83 2.69 14.15
C ILE A 147 -1.80 2.24 12.68
N TRP A 148 -0.95 1.28 12.34
CA TRP A 148 -0.78 0.81 10.96
C TRP A 148 -1.75 -0.30 10.59
N ILE A 149 -2.18 -1.10 11.58
CA ILE A 149 -3.06 -2.25 11.33
C ILE A 149 -4.43 -1.81 10.83
N CYS A 150 -5.01 -0.76 11.41
CA CYS A 150 -6.33 -0.25 11.01
C CYS A 150 -6.41 0.15 9.52
N PRO A 151 -5.54 1.05 9.00
CA PRO A 151 -5.57 1.43 7.59
C PRO A 151 -5.17 0.27 6.66
N MET A 152 -4.27 -0.63 7.09
CA MET A 152 -3.89 -1.83 6.32
C MET A 152 -5.05 -2.80 6.13
N LEU A 153 -5.84 -3.01 7.19
CA LEU A 153 -7.01 -3.88 7.14
C LEU A 153 -8.06 -3.32 6.19
N PHE A 154 -8.27 -1.99 6.22
CA PHE A 154 -9.15 -1.31 5.29
C PHE A 154 -8.68 -1.49 3.84
N GLU A 155 -7.41 -1.19 3.56
CA GLU A 155 -6.83 -1.32 2.22
C GLU A 155 -6.94 -2.76 1.70
N THR A 156 -6.63 -3.74 2.55
CA THR A 156 -6.77 -5.17 2.22
C THR A 156 -8.21 -5.53 1.87
N THR A 157 -9.19 -5.02 2.62
CA THR A 157 -10.60 -5.27 2.37
C THR A 157 -11.05 -4.69 1.02
N VAL A 158 -10.68 -3.45 0.73
CA VAL A 158 -10.98 -2.79 -0.54
C VAL A 158 -10.32 -3.53 -1.71
N PHE A 159 -9.07 -3.95 -1.53
CA PHE A 159 -8.33 -4.73 -2.51
C PHE A 159 -8.99 -6.08 -2.81
N VAL A 160 -9.41 -6.83 -1.78
CA VAL A 160 -10.10 -8.11 -1.93
C VAL A 160 -11.43 -7.94 -2.65
N ILE A 161 -12.24 -6.94 -2.26
CA ILE A 161 -13.53 -6.65 -2.92
C ILE A 161 -13.30 -6.31 -4.40
N THR A 162 -12.34 -5.42 -4.68
CA THR A 162 -11.99 -5.02 -6.05
C THR A 162 -11.56 -6.23 -6.87
N THR A 163 -10.72 -7.09 -6.31
CA THR A 163 -10.23 -8.31 -6.94
C THR A 163 -11.38 -9.26 -7.27
N ILE A 164 -12.25 -9.57 -6.30
CA ILE A 164 -13.42 -10.42 -6.51
C ILE A 164 -14.31 -9.87 -7.62
N ARG A 165 -14.52 -8.55 -7.65
CA ARG A 165 -15.32 -7.90 -8.71
C ARG A 165 -14.67 -8.02 -10.07
N ILE A 166 -13.38 -7.77 -10.19
CA ILE A 166 -12.64 -7.95 -11.45
C ILE A 166 -12.77 -9.39 -11.94
N TYR A 167 -12.64 -10.38 -11.05
CA TYR A 167 -12.80 -11.79 -11.41
C TYR A 167 -14.23 -12.12 -11.88
N GLN A 168 -15.25 -11.59 -11.21
CA GLN A 168 -16.66 -11.76 -11.61
C GLN A 168 -16.99 -11.10 -12.95
N THR A 169 -16.42 -9.91 -13.21
CA THR A 169 -16.65 -9.15 -14.45
C THR A 169 -15.85 -9.70 -15.63
N ARG A 170 -14.91 -10.63 -15.42
CA ARG A 170 -14.08 -11.25 -16.47
C ARG A 170 -14.84 -12.24 -17.37
N GLU A 171 -16.17 -12.22 -17.38
CA GLU A 171 -16.95 -12.87 -18.43
C GLU A 171 -16.50 -12.41 -19.83
N PRO A 172 -16.71 -13.21 -20.90
CA PRO A 172 -15.89 -13.24 -22.12
C PRO A 172 -15.95 -12.00 -23.04
N SER A 173 -16.46 -10.87 -22.56
CA SER A 173 -16.60 -9.61 -23.29
C SER A 173 -15.28 -8.85 -23.46
N GLY A 174 -14.19 -9.51 -23.87
CA GLY A 174 -13.03 -8.92 -24.57
C GLY A 174 -12.31 -7.68 -23.99
N ALA A 175 -12.63 -7.20 -22.80
CA ALA A 175 -12.17 -5.90 -22.31
C ALA A 175 -10.73 -5.97 -21.79
N CYS A 176 -9.77 -5.63 -22.65
CA CYS A 176 -8.33 -5.70 -22.41
C CYS A 176 -7.83 -4.78 -21.26
N PHE A 177 -8.55 -3.70 -20.95
CA PHE A 177 -8.07 -2.61 -20.08
C PHE A 177 -7.95 -2.99 -18.59
N SER A 178 -8.82 -3.89 -18.10
CA SER A 178 -8.83 -4.30 -16.69
C SER A 178 -7.57 -5.09 -16.29
N SER A 179 -6.93 -5.77 -17.25
CA SER A 179 -5.80 -6.66 -16.99
C SER A 179 -4.52 -5.95 -16.50
N ARG A 180 -4.24 -4.73 -16.99
CA ARG A 180 -2.97 -4.05 -16.72
C ARG A 180 -2.95 -3.38 -15.35
N LEU A 181 -4.02 -2.69 -14.98
CA LEU A 181 -4.15 -2.00 -13.70
C LEU A 181 -4.20 -3.03 -12.55
N PHE A 182 -4.92 -4.13 -12.75
CA PHE A 182 -4.93 -5.25 -11.82
C PHE A 182 -3.54 -5.88 -11.65
N SER A 183 -2.78 -6.06 -12.73
CA SER A 183 -1.42 -6.60 -12.65
C SER A 183 -0.49 -5.74 -11.80
N ILE A 184 -0.56 -4.41 -11.93
CA ILE A 184 0.24 -3.47 -11.12
C ILE A 184 -0.18 -3.55 -9.64
N LEU A 185 -1.47 -3.43 -9.36
CA LEU A 185 -2.00 -3.52 -7.99
C LEU A 185 -1.69 -4.86 -7.33
N PHE A 186 -1.83 -5.96 -8.06
CA PHE A 186 -1.53 -7.30 -7.57
C PHE A 186 -0.03 -7.47 -7.30
N ARG A 187 0.82 -6.98 -8.20
CA ARG A 187 2.27 -7.01 -8.00
C ARG A 187 2.65 -6.27 -6.72
N ASP A 188 2.15 -5.05 -6.55
CA ASP A 188 2.51 -4.20 -5.41
C ASP A 188 1.94 -4.77 -4.09
N GLY A 189 0.70 -5.28 -4.11
CA GLY A 189 0.08 -5.93 -2.94
C GLY A 189 0.77 -7.24 -2.53
N VAL A 190 1.17 -8.08 -3.48
CA VAL A 190 1.90 -9.33 -3.19
C VAL A 190 3.27 -9.03 -2.60
N TYR A 191 4.01 -8.05 -3.13
CA TYR A 191 5.28 -7.63 -2.54
C TYR A 191 5.09 -7.17 -1.09
N TYR A 192 4.01 -6.47 -0.80
CA TYR A 192 3.69 -6.01 0.54
C TYR A 192 3.41 -7.17 1.51
N CYS A 193 2.59 -8.13 1.11
CA CYS A 193 2.27 -9.33 1.92
C CYS A 193 3.53 -10.19 2.20
N VAL A 194 4.40 -10.37 1.21
CA VAL A 194 5.65 -11.15 1.36
C VAL A 194 6.65 -10.44 2.27
N SER A 195 6.76 -9.11 2.17
CA SER A 195 7.65 -8.32 3.02
C SER A 195 7.21 -8.36 4.49
N ASN A 196 5.91 -8.20 4.77
CA ASN A 196 5.40 -8.20 6.14
C ASN A 196 5.42 -9.57 6.80
N SER A 197 5.13 -10.64 6.05
CA SER A 197 5.22 -12.00 6.58
C SER A 197 6.66 -12.37 6.97
N SER A 198 7.66 -11.86 6.26
CA SER A 198 9.07 -12.04 6.61
C SER A 198 9.44 -11.33 7.92
N SER A 199 8.95 -10.09 8.13
CA SER A 199 9.16 -9.33 9.37
C SER A 199 8.45 -9.95 10.57
N ALA A 200 7.22 -10.45 10.39
CA ALA A 200 6.47 -11.15 11.44
C ALA A 200 7.19 -12.43 11.90
N HIS A 201 7.81 -13.14 10.95
CA HIS A 201 8.57 -14.37 11.25
C HIS A 201 9.84 -14.08 12.07
N GLY A 202 10.52 -12.96 11.83
CA GLY A 202 11.68 -12.54 12.62
C GLY A 202 11.35 -12.23 14.07
N ILE A 203 10.22 -11.56 14.32
CA ILE A 203 9.76 -11.20 15.68
C ILE A 203 9.32 -12.43 16.46
N LEU A 204 8.62 -13.38 15.81
CA LEU A 204 8.19 -14.62 16.47
C LEU A 204 9.37 -15.56 16.77
N SER A 205 10.37 -15.62 15.89
CA SER A 205 11.58 -16.42 16.07
C SER A 205 12.38 -15.97 17.31
N HIS A 206 12.42 -14.65 17.58
CA HIS A 206 13.16 -14.12 18.72
C HIS A 206 12.44 -14.28 20.07
N ARG A 207 11.14 -14.62 20.08
CA ARG A 207 10.33 -14.70 21.31
C ARG A 207 10.04 -16.12 21.79
N THR A 208 10.15 -17.14 20.94
CA THR A 208 9.87 -18.55 21.31
C THR A 208 10.62 -19.54 20.41
N PRO A 209 11.79 -20.06 20.83
CA PRO A 209 12.54 -21.03 20.02
C PRO A 209 11.90 -22.42 19.91
N ASN A 210 10.89 -22.77 20.73
CA ASN A 210 10.46 -24.18 20.90
C ASN A 210 9.05 -24.56 20.38
N TYR A 211 8.25 -23.64 19.81
CA TYR A 211 6.85 -23.97 19.41
C TYR A 211 6.54 -23.85 17.91
N LEU A 212 7.49 -23.42 17.08
CA LEU A 212 7.22 -22.99 15.70
C LEU A 212 7.26 -24.11 14.65
N VAL A 213 7.69 -25.33 15.00
CA VAL A 213 7.76 -26.45 14.04
C VAL A 213 6.37 -27.00 13.68
N HIS A 214 5.33 -26.76 14.50
CA HIS A 214 4.03 -27.42 14.32
C HIS A 214 3.01 -26.65 13.46
N LEU A 215 3.18 -25.33 13.26
CA LEU A 215 2.18 -24.49 12.54
C LEU A 215 2.50 -24.29 11.04
N TYR A 216 3.72 -24.57 10.59
CA TYR A 216 4.12 -24.41 9.18
C TYR A 216 3.64 -25.53 8.24
N GLY A 217 3.13 -26.64 8.78
CA GLY A 217 2.60 -27.75 7.97
C GLY A 217 1.31 -27.43 7.20
N HIS A 218 0.58 -26.37 7.56
CA HIS A 218 -0.79 -26.17 7.09
C HIS A 218 -0.99 -25.02 6.09
N ILE A 219 -0.02 -24.11 5.91
CA ILE A 219 -0.14 -22.92 5.05
C ILE A 219 0.52 -23.11 3.66
N HIS A 220 1.41 -24.10 3.52
CA HIS A 220 2.08 -24.42 2.25
C HIS A 220 1.14 -24.76 1.06
N PRO A 221 -0.04 -25.42 1.22
CA PRO A 221 -0.82 -25.85 0.05
C PRO A 221 -1.54 -24.70 -0.70
N LEU A 222 -1.68 -23.52 -0.09
CA LEU A 222 -2.36 -22.39 -0.75
C LEU A 222 -1.47 -21.69 -1.79
N GLY A 223 -0.16 -21.62 -1.53
CA GLY A 223 0.81 -21.00 -2.44
C GLY A 223 1.00 -21.79 -3.74
N ASP A 224 0.97 -23.12 -3.65
CA ASP A 224 1.12 -24.00 -4.82
C ASP A 224 -0.12 -23.99 -5.72
N HIS A 225 -1.29 -23.65 -5.18
CA HIS A 225 -2.52 -23.53 -5.98
C HIS A 225 -2.55 -22.24 -6.79
N VAL A 226 -2.13 -21.12 -6.17
CA VAL A 226 -1.99 -19.82 -6.86
C VAL A 226 -0.87 -19.88 -7.91
N ARG A 227 0.26 -20.53 -7.60
CA ARG A 227 1.36 -20.71 -8.56
C ARG A 227 0.94 -21.57 -9.76
N ARG A 228 0.14 -22.64 -9.54
CA ARG A 228 -0.44 -23.45 -10.63
C ARG A 228 -1.45 -22.70 -11.49
N LEU A 229 -2.23 -21.78 -10.91
CA LEU A 229 -3.14 -20.92 -11.66
C LEU A 229 -2.41 -19.86 -12.51
N LEU A 230 -1.21 -19.46 -12.08
CA LEU A 230 -0.37 -18.51 -12.82
C LEU A 230 0.55 -19.17 -13.87
N SER A 231 0.81 -20.48 -13.75
CA SER A 231 1.77 -21.19 -14.60
C SER A 231 1.17 -21.92 -15.80
N THR A 232 -0.14 -21.88 -16.05
CA THR A 232 -0.75 -22.50 -17.24
C THR A 232 -0.68 -21.56 -18.45
N PRO A 233 0.29 -21.74 -19.38
CA PRO A 233 0.49 -20.88 -20.54
C PRO A 233 -0.13 -21.55 -21.76
N THR A 234 -1.43 -21.85 -21.71
CA THR A 234 -2.10 -22.56 -22.81
C THR A 234 -3.53 -22.06 -22.93
N GLN A 235 -3.73 -21.07 -23.80
CA GLN A 235 -4.96 -20.80 -24.58
C GLN A 235 -4.93 -19.41 -25.27
N PHE A 236 -3.92 -18.58 -25.04
CA PHE A 236 -3.86 -17.24 -25.67
C PHE A 236 -3.48 -17.24 -27.16
N ASN A 237 -3.12 -18.38 -27.76
CA ASN A 237 -2.64 -18.43 -29.15
C ASN A 237 -3.72 -18.77 -30.19
N LYS A 238 -4.97 -19.03 -29.80
CA LYS A 238 -6.05 -19.34 -30.75
C LYS A 238 -6.86 -18.13 -31.23
N SER A 239 -6.65 -16.94 -30.65
CA SER A 239 -7.40 -15.73 -31.03
C SER A 239 -6.72 -14.84 -32.08
N LYS A 240 -5.55 -15.24 -32.58
CA LYS A 240 -4.82 -14.49 -33.63
C LYS A 240 -5.17 -14.92 -35.06
N GLU A 241 -5.84 -16.06 -35.28
CA GLU A 241 -6.22 -16.50 -36.63
C GLU A 241 -7.61 -16.02 -37.09
N LEU A 242 -8.41 -15.39 -36.24
CA LEU A 242 -9.76 -14.96 -36.61
C LEU A 242 -9.89 -13.49 -37.05
N ILE A 243 -8.77 -12.74 -37.18
CA ILE A 243 -8.75 -11.31 -37.56
C ILE A 243 -8.16 -11.09 -38.97
N VAL A 244 -7.98 -12.16 -39.76
CA VAL A 244 -7.49 -12.04 -41.15
C VAL A 244 -8.62 -12.15 -42.20
N HIS A 245 -9.88 -12.28 -41.78
CA HIS A 245 -11.03 -12.44 -42.70
C HIS A 245 -12.23 -11.52 -42.44
N LEU A 246 -12.06 -10.41 -41.73
CA LEU A 246 -13.03 -9.32 -41.61
C LEU A 246 -12.31 -7.98 -41.73
#